data_AF-A0A1G1FNC8-F1
#
_entry.id   AF-A0A1G1FNC8-F1
#
_cell.length_a   1.000
_cell.length_b   1.000
_cell.length_c   1.000
_cell.angle_alpha   90.00
_cell.angle_beta   90.00
_cell.angle_gamma   90.00
#
_symmetry.space_group_name_H-M   'P 1'
#
loop_
_entity.id
_entity.type
_entity.pdbx_description
1 polymer ?
#
loop_
_entity_poly.entity_id
_entity_poly.type
_entity_poly.pdbx_seq_one_letter_code
_entity_poly.pdbx_strand_id
1 'polypeptide(L)'
;MLEKALPKNGEIIMMAGVRNTRLVLAAACIALVWCIGSVSAAGAGGAASPSTVVSAVSPSVVAAPPAAASGTAAPLSFGSMTDPRDKKTYKTVVIGTQTWMAENLNFTAKKGSFAFNKEEKNADTYGRLFYWQTAMDKAKSSDAVPSNVQGVCPTGWHLPSDAEWGILENYLGGIAVAGGKMKEAGTGHWVAPNAGADNGSGFTALPGGFNNFLYNGLGTAGCFWSSTEGASNMAWVHILTNTGANVERYNYGKSGAYSVRCVLD
;
A
#
# COMPACT_ATOMS: atom_id res chain seq x y z
N MET A 1 -16.80 -20.13 68.86
CA MET A 1 -18.26 -20.14 69.06
C MET A 1 -18.81 -18.76 68.77
N LEU A 2 -19.92 -18.69 68.03
CA LEU A 2 -20.73 -17.53 67.60
C LEU A 2 -20.06 -16.53 66.63
N GLU A 3 -20.38 -16.49 65.33
CA GLU A 3 -21.62 -16.13 64.59
C GLU A 3 -21.83 -14.62 64.35
N LYS A 4 -22.13 -14.32 63.06
CA LYS A 4 -22.95 -13.21 62.50
C LYS A 4 -22.27 -11.83 62.35
N ALA A 5 -22.47 -11.05 61.27
CA ALA A 5 -23.43 -11.09 60.17
C ALA A 5 -22.94 -10.29 58.94
N LEU A 6 -23.32 -10.75 57.74
CA LEU A 6 -23.43 -9.96 56.50
C LEU A 6 -24.84 -9.32 56.43
N PRO A 7 -25.01 -8.13 55.83
CA PRO A 7 -26.30 -7.71 55.29
C PRO A 7 -26.47 -8.15 53.83
N LYS A 8 -27.71 -8.51 53.51
CA LYS A 8 -28.25 -9.04 52.26
C LYS A 8 -29.01 -7.95 51.48
N ASN A 9 -29.02 -8.14 50.16
CA ASN A 9 -30.10 -7.89 49.18
C ASN A 9 -30.57 -6.46 48.86
N GLY A 10 -30.66 -6.20 47.55
CA GLY A 10 -31.39 -5.10 46.94
C GLY A 10 -31.27 -5.15 45.41
N GLU A 11 -32.09 -5.99 44.80
CA GLU A 11 -32.22 -6.18 43.35
C GLU A 11 -33.24 -5.17 42.75
N ILE A 12 -33.34 -5.14 41.40
CA ILE A 12 -34.37 -4.52 40.53
C ILE A 12 -34.20 -2.96 40.36
N ILE A 13 -34.15 -2.32 39.18
CA ILE A 13 -35.02 -2.35 37.98
C ILE A 13 -34.27 -1.78 36.75
N MET A 14 -34.40 -2.44 35.59
CA MET A 14 -34.11 -1.90 34.26
C MET A 14 -35.04 -0.73 33.92
N MET A 15 -34.50 0.40 33.40
CA MET A 15 -35.18 1.19 32.37
C MET A 15 -34.20 1.85 31.39
N ALA A 16 -34.41 1.49 30.12
CA ALA A 16 -34.19 2.18 28.87
C ALA A 16 -33.43 3.51 28.82
N GLY A 17 -32.38 3.52 27.98
CA GLY A 17 -32.36 4.39 26.80
C GLY A 17 -31.63 5.72 26.91
N VAL A 18 -30.35 5.76 26.55
CA VAL A 18 -29.80 6.82 25.70
C VAL A 18 -28.74 6.20 24.78
N ARG A 19 -29.02 6.17 23.48
CA ARG A 19 -28.05 5.82 22.43
C ARG A 19 -26.99 6.91 22.40
N ASN A 20 -25.79 6.62 22.91
CA ASN A 20 -24.66 7.53 22.80
C ASN A 20 -23.78 7.11 21.62
N THR A 21 -24.19 7.51 20.42
CA THR A 21 -23.36 7.52 19.21
C THR A 21 -22.18 8.45 19.45
N ARG A 22 -21.06 7.89 19.92
CA ARG A 22 -19.76 8.57 19.85
C ARG A 22 -19.10 8.22 18.53
N LEU A 23 -19.26 9.19 17.63
CA LEU A 23 -18.51 9.43 16.40
C LEU A 23 -17.06 8.96 16.55
N VAL A 24 -16.69 7.87 15.87
CA VAL A 24 -15.29 7.50 15.65
C VAL A 24 -14.79 8.43 14.54
N LEU A 25 -14.09 9.51 14.91
CA LEU A 25 -13.37 10.32 13.92
C LEU A 25 -12.25 9.45 13.35
N ALA A 26 -12.41 9.08 12.08
CA ALA A 26 -11.32 8.61 11.25
C ALA A 26 -10.28 9.74 11.16
N ALA A 27 -9.10 9.53 11.75
CA ALA A 27 -7.95 10.39 11.54
C ALA A 27 -7.43 10.16 10.12
N ALA A 28 -7.95 10.94 9.16
CA ALA A 28 -7.32 11.11 7.87
C ALA A 28 -6.01 11.89 8.08
N CYS A 29 -4.87 11.28 7.72
CA CYS A 29 -3.57 11.94 7.72
C CYS A 29 -3.57 13.10 6.71
N ILE A 30 -3.70 14.33 7.19
CA ILE A 30 -3.30 15.53 6.44
C ILE A 30 -2.03 16.05 7.10
N ALA A 31 -0.87 15.73 6.51
CA ALA A 31 0.36 16.45 6.80
C ALA A 31 0.37 17.74 5.96
N LEU A 32 0.21 18.87 6.65
CA LEU A 32 0.42 20.22 6.11
C LEU A 32 1.87 20.38 5.64
N VAL A 33 2.08 20.68 4.36
CA VAL A 33 3.30 21.37 3.90
C VAL A 33 2.88 22.62 3.14
N TRP A 34 3.32 23.75 3.68
CA TRP A 34 3.20 25.08 3.11
C TRP A 34 4.02 25.17 1.81
N CYS A 35 3.39 25.62 0.73
CA CYS A 35 4.11 26.19 -0.41
C CYS A 35 3.65 27.64 -0.57
N ILE A 36 4.43 28.58 -0.03
CA ILE A 36 4.38 29.98 -0.44
C ILE A 36 5.32 30.10 -1.64
N GLY A 37 4.79 30.53 -2.77
CA GLY A 37 5.56 30.67 -4.01
C GLY A 37 4.70 31.19 -5.15
N SER A 38 4.14 32.38 -4.95
CA SER A 38 3.42 33.17 -5.94
C SER A 38 4.33 33.63 -7.08
N VAL A 39 3.90 33.43 -8.33
CA VAL A 39 4.11 34.40 -9.41
C VAL A 39 2.88 34.44 -10.32
N SER A 40 2.28 35.63 -10.37
CA SER A 40 1.12 35.98 -11.18
C SER A 40 1.50 36.29 -12.62
N ALA A 41 0.58 35.99 -13.53
CA ALA A 41 0.60 36.41 -14.92
C ALA A 41 0.18 37.88 -15.11
N ALA A 42 0.79 38.57 -16.06
CA ALA A 42 0.24 39.66 -16.90
C ALA A 42 1.34 40.07 -17.90
N GLY A 43 1.09 40.48 -19.16
CA GLY A 43 -0.17 40.89 -19.76
C GLY A 43 -0.03 41.06 -21.28
N ALA A 44 -1.13 41.50 -21.86
CA ALA A 44 -1.51 41.46 -23.27
C ALA A 44 -0.84 42.52 -24.18
N GLY A 45 -0.89 42.24 -25.49
CA GLY A 45 -0.77 43.22 -26.56
C GLY A 45 -1.38 42.64 -27.85
N GLY A 46 -2.47 43.22 -28.32
CA GLY A 46 -3.22 42.73 -29.49
C GLY A 46 -2.84 43.40 -30.82
N ALA A 47 -3.35 42.84 -31.91
CA ALA A 47 -4.16 43.53 -32.95
C ALA A 47 -4.15 42.77 -34.30
N ALA A 48 -5.38 42.49 -34.76
CA ALA A 48 -5.93 42.46 -36.13
C ALA A 48 -5.19 41.80 -37.32
N SER A 49 -5.95 40.91 -37.97
CA SER A 49 -5.75 40.26 -39.27
C SER A 49 -5.64 41.22 -40.48
N PRO A 50 -5.28 40.71 -41.67
CA PRO A 50 -6.33 40.28 -42.59
C PRO A 50 -6.10 38.92 -43.27
N SER A 51 -7.23 38.35 -43.69
CA SER A 51 -7.44 37.06 -44.34
C SER A 51 -6.71 36.87 -45.67
N THR A 52 -6.36 35.61 -46.00
CA THR A 52 -6.52 35.08 -47.37
C THR A 52 -6.32 33.56 -47.45
N VAL A 53 -7.19 32.97 -48.28
CA VAL A 53 -7.18 31.67 -48.97
C VAL A 53 -7.26 30.36 -48.16
N VAL A 54 -8.49 29.84 -48.14
CA VAL A 54 -8.86 28.44 -47.97
C VAL A 54 -8.28 27.57 -49.10
N SER A 55 -7.57 26.51 -48.73
CA SER A 55 -7.41 25.33 -49.58
C SER A 55 -7.68 24.09 -48.72
N ALA A 56 -8.69 23.34 -49.13
CA ALA A 56 -9.24 22.21 -48.41
C ALA A 56 -8.25 21.03 -48.44
N VAL A 57 -7.84 20.57 -47.27
CA VAL A 57 -7.11 19.31 -47.10
C VAL A 57 -8.12 18.24 -46.67
N SER A 58 -8.17 17.16 -47.43
CA SER A 58 -9.06 16.01 -47.27
C SER A 58 -9.07 15.46 -45.84
N PRO A 59 -10.23 15.05 -45.28
CA PRO A 59 -10.24 14.32 -44.03
C PRO A 59 -9.67 12.93 -44.28
N SER A 60 -8.44 12.71 -43.83
CA SER A 60 -7.95 11.35 -43.62
C SER A 60 -8.84 10.69 -42.58
N VAL A 61 -9.53 9.64 -43.00
CA VAL A 61 -10.25 8.71 -42.13
C VAL A 61 -9.28 8.15 -41.10
N VAL A 62 -9.27 8.76 -39.92
CA VAL A 62 -8.60 8.19 -38.74
C VAL A 62 -9.45 6.98 -38.36
N ALA A 63 -8.95 5.80 -38.69
CA ALA A 63 -9.56 4.55 -38.26
C ALA A 63 -9.73 4.60 -36.74
N ALA A 64 -10.98 4.40 -36.30
CA ALA A 64 -11.29 4.27 -34.89
C ALA A 64 -10.36 3.20 -34.28
N PRO A 65 -9.83 3.42 -33.06
CA PRO A 65 -9.09 2.37 -32.37
C PRO A 65 -9.99 1.12 -32.29
N PRO A 66 -9.44 -0.08 -32.52
CA PRO A 66 -10.23 -1.30 -32.48
C PRO A 66 -10.91 -1.37 -31.11
N ALA A 67 -12.24 -1.55 -31.14
CA ALA A 67 -13.05 -1.78 -29.97
C ALA A 67 -12.37 -2.82 -29.09
N ALA A 68 -12.21 -2.50 -27.81
CA ALA A 68 -11.62 -3.38 -26.81
C ALA A 68 -12.32 -4.73 -26.89
N ALA A 69 -11.61 -5.73 -27.42
CA ALA A 69 -12.04 -7.11 -27.37
C ALA A 69 -12.19 -7.46 -25.89
N SER A 70 -13.40 -7.86 -25.50
CA SER A 70 -13.70 -8.42 -24.20
C SER A 70 -12.97 -9.76 -24.09
N GLY A 71 -11.69 -9.68 -23.71
CA GLY A 71 -10.87 -10.83 -23.40
C GLY A 71 -11.19 -11.25 -21.98
N THR A 72 -11.72 -12.46 -21.82
CA THR A 72 -11.71 -13.17 -20.53
C THR A 72 -10.29 -13.09 -19.97
N ALA A 73 -10.12 -12.43 -18.81
CA ALA A 73 -8.83 -12.32 -18.16
C ALA A 73 -8.22 -13.71 -17.99
N ALA A 74 -6.98 -13.89 -18.44
CA ALA A 74 -6.25 -15.13 -18.22
C ALA A 74 -6.28 -15.49 -16.72
N PRO A 75 -6.40 -16.78 -16.36
CA PRO A 75 -6.43 -17.18 -14.96
C PRO A 75 -5.13 -16.73 -14.27
N LEU A 76 -5.25 -16.28 -13.03
CA LEU A 76 -4.09 -15.91 -12.20
C LEU A 76 -3.17 -17.12 -12.02
N SER A 77 -1.86 -16.88 -12.15
CA SER A 77 -0.84 -17.90 -11.94
C SER A 77 -0.25 -17.75 -10.53
N PHE A 78 -0.49 -18.75 -9.68
CA PHE A 78 0.01 -18.79 -8.30
C PHE A 78 1.19 -19.75 -8.17
N GLY A 79 2.03 -19.49 -7.18
CA GLY A 79 3.13 -20.36 -6.81
C GLY A 79 3.50 -20.21 -5.33
N SER A 80 4.67 -20.71 -4.98
CA SER A 80 5.24 -20.56 -3.65
C SER A 80 6.76 -20.57 -3.73
N MET A 81 7.40 -19.96 -2.74
CA MET A 81 8.85 -20.00 -2.56
C MET A 81 9.16 -20.27 -1.09
N THR A 82 10.19 -21.05 -0.80
CA THR A 82 10.66 -21.31 0.58
C THR A 82 11.96 -20.55 0.82
N ASP A 83 11.97 -19.69 1.82
CA ASP A 83 13.16 -18.92 2.17
C ASP A 83 14.16 -19.88 2.85
N PRO A 84 15.34 -20.10 2.26
CA PRO A 84 16.29 -21.07 2.81
C PRO A 84 16.85 -20.65 4.17
N ARG A 85 16.75 -19.36 4.52
CA ARG A 85 17.32 -18.74 5.73
C ARG A 85 16.52 -19.08 6.98
N ASP A 86 15.19 -19.17 6.89
CA ASP A 86 14.28 -19.39 8.02
C ASP A 86 13.26 -20.53 7.79
N LYS A 87 13.29 -21.16 6.60
CA LYS A 87 12.37 -22.23 6.16
C LYS A 87 10.91 -21.81 6.04
N LYS A 88 10.61 -20.50 6.07
CA LYS A 88 9.26 -20.00 5.85
C LYS A 88 8.91 -20.08 4.36
N THR A 89 7.74 -20.62 4.07
CA THR A 89 7.20 -20.67 2.71
C THR A 89 6.22 -19.53 2.51
N TYR A 90 6.40 -18.79 1.44
CA TYR A 90 5.57 -17.66 1.03
C TYR A 90 4.86 -18.01 -0.27
N LYS A 91 3.57 -17.70 -0.36
CA LYS A 91 2.81 -17.74 -1.59
C LYS A 91 3.31 -16.66 -2.55
N THR A 92 3.19 -16.92 -3.84
CA THR A 92 3.58 -15.99 -4.90
C THR A 92 2.49 -15.92 -5.96
N VAL A 93 2.49 -14.82 -6.72
CA VAL A 93 1.53 -14.59 -7.81
C VAL A 93 2.21 -13.86 -8.95
N VAL A 94 1.87 -14.23 -10.18
CA VAL A 94 2.30 -13.51 -11.38
C VAL A 94 1.25 -12.44 -11.71
N ILE A 95 1.68 -11.18 -11.76
CA ILE A 95 0.84 -10.04 -12.11
C ILE A 95 1.51 -9.29 -13.27
N GLY A 96 0.92 -9.37 -14.45
CA GLY A 96 1.56 -8.93 -15.68
C GLY A 96 2.82 -9.75 -15.96
N THR A 97 3.97 -9.08 -16.02
CA THR A 97 5.28 -9.72 -16.22
C THR A 97 6.06 -9.91 -14.92
N GLN A 98 5.55 -9.45 -13.78
CA GLN A 98 6.25 -9.47 -12.50
C GLN A 98 5.72 -10.60 -11.62
N THR A 99 6.61 -11.36 -10.99
CA THR A 99 6.23 -12.35 -9.97
C THR A 99 6.44 -11.75 -8.59
N TRP A 100 5.34 -11.55 -7.86
CA TRP A 100 5.35 -10.95 -6.53
C TRP A 100 5.18 -12.03 -5.45
N MET A 101 5.81 -11.84 -4.29
CA MET A 101 5.31 -12.48 -3.08
C MET A 101 3.86 -12.03 -2.87
N ALA A 102 2.97 -12.97 -2.54
CA ALA A 102 1.57 -12.72 -2.18
C ALA A 102 1.38 -12.49 -0.66
N GLU A 103 2.46 -12.61 0.11
CA GLU A 103 2.51 -12.43 1.57
C GLU A 103 3.65 -11.47 1.92
N ASN A 104 3.52 -10.74 3.03
CA ASN A 104 4.58 -9.86 3.50
C ASN A 104 5.74 -10.66 4.05
N LEU A 105 6.97 -10.21 3.83
CA LEU A 105 8.16 -10.86 4.35
C LEU A 105 8.10 -10.90 5.90
N ASN A 106 8.34 -12.08 6.48
CA ASN A 106 8.41 -12.27 7.93
C ASN A 106 9.79 -12.82 8.31
N PHE A 107 10.84 -12.18 7.79
CA PHE A 107 12.22 -12.54 8.10
C PHE A 107 12.71 -11.75 9.33
N THR A 108 13.24 -12.45 10.33
CA THR A 108 13.80 -11.82 11.54
C THR A 108 15.21 -11.30 11.27
N ALA A 109 15.35 -10.00 10.97
CA ALA A 109 16.65 -9.37 10.81
C ALA A 109 17.35 -9.17 12.17
N LYS A 110 18.69 -9.07 12.15
CA LYS A 110 19.48 -8.85 13.37
C LYS A 110 19.08 -7.57 14.13
N LYS A 111 18.70 -6.52 13.38
CA LYS A 111 18.25 -5.21 13.90
C LYS A 111 17.26 -4.57 12.92
N GLY A 112 16.34 -3.78 13.45
CA GLY A 112 15.43 -2.97 12.64
C GLY A 112 14.32 -3.76 11.94
N SER A 113 13.97 -4.93 12.45
CA SER A 113 12.75 -5.67 12.07
C SER A 113 11.86 -5.85 13.29
N PHE A 114 10.55 -5.67 13.13
CA PHE A 114 9.59 -5.62 14.24
C PHE A 114 8.32 -6.39 13.90
N ALA A 115 7.78 -7.13 14.86
CA ALA A 115 6.37 -7.48 14.85
C ALA A 115 5.55 -6.23 15.27
N PHE A 116 4.36 -6.05 14.69
CA PHE A 116 3.48 -4.95 15.11
C PHE A 116 3.19 -5.03 16.61
N ASN A 117 3.26 -3.90 17.33
CA ASN A 117 3.15 -3.83 18.80
C ASN A 117 4.13 -4.72 19.59
N LYS A 118 5.19 -5.23 18.94
CA LYS A 118 6.11 -6.22 19.53
C LYS A 118 5.43 -7.53 19.92
N GLU A 119 4.31 -7.87 19.27
CA GLU A 119 3.61 -9.14 19.48
C GLU A 119 3.84 -10.07 18.28
N GLU A 120 4.54 -11.19 18.48
CA GLU A 120 4.95 -12.09 17.39
C GLU A 120 3.75 -12.70 16.62
N LYS A 121 2.61 -12.90 17.26
CA LYS A 121 1.35 -13.28 16.58
C LYS A 121 0.98 -12.34 15.44
N ASN A 122 1.32 -11.05 15.55
CA ASN A 122 1.06 -10.08 14.48
C ASN A 122 2.05 -10.27 13.32
N ALA A 123 3.28 -10.69 13.59
CA ALA A 123 4.22 -11.03 12.51
C ALA A 123 3.79 -12.29 11.78
N ASP A 124 3.21 -13.27 12.48
CA ASP A 124 2.68 -14.50 11.87
C ASP A 124 1.58 -14.19 10.85
N THR A 125 0.67 -13.27 11.16
CA THR A 125 -0.43 -12.85 10.28
C THR A 125 -0.01 -11.83 9.22
N TYR A 126 0.66 -10.75 9.63
CA TYR A 126 0.85 -9.54 8.81
C TYR A 126 2.26 -9.39 8.23
N GLY A 127 3.18 -10.28 8.59
CA GLY A 127 4.61 -10.11 8.32
C GLY A 127 5.27 -9.09 9.25
N ARG A 128 6.57 -8.85 9.02
CA ARG A 128 7.35 -7.91 9.83
C ARG A 128 7.44 -6.54 9.17
N LEU A 129 7.63 -5.54 10.02
CA LEU A 129 7.96 -4.18 9.63
C LEU A 129 9.48 -4.00 9.69
N PHE A 130 10.05 -3.32 8.70
CA PHE A 130 11.50 -3.11 8.59
C PHE A 130 11.80 -1.62 8.51
N TYR A 131 12.84 -1.16 9.19
CA TYR A 131 13.44 0.13 8.85
C TYR A 131 13.98 0.10 7.42
N TRP A 132 13.96 1.21 6.71
CA TRP A 132 14.41 1.25 5.31
C TRP A 132 15.86 0.76 5.17
N GLN A 133 16.75 1.19 6.06
CA GLN A 133 18.16 0.74 6.06
C GLN A 133 18.31 -0.77 6.26
N THR A 134 17.42 -1.38 7.05
CA THR A 134 17.37 -2.84 7.23
C THR A 134 16.81 -3.52 5.98
N ALA A 135 15.75 -2.97 5.39
CA ALA A 135 15.15 -3.48 4.16
C ALA A 135 16.14 -3.47 2.98
N MET A 136 16.97 -2.42 2.88
CA MET A 136 17.99 -2.27 1.84
C MET A 136 19.26 -3.12 2.08
N ASP A 137 19.52 -3.56 3.31
CA ASP A 137 20.75 -4.28 3.72
C ASP A 137 22.04 -3.71 3.09
N LYS A 138 22.25 -2.40 3.27
CA LYS A 138 23.41 -1.63 2.75
C LYS A 138 23.48 -1.48 1.22
N ALA A 139 22.50 -1.97 0.47
CA ALA A 139 22.42 -1.69 -0.96
C ALA A 139 22.24 -0.19 -1.23
N LYS A 140 22.68 0.24 -2.41
CA LYS A 140 22.37 1.58 -2.91
C LYS A 140 20.89 1.63 -3.33
N SER A 141 20.29 2.81 -3.19
CA SER A 141 18.98 3.08 -3.76
C SER A 141 18.95 2.76 -5.26
N SER A 142 17.82 2.25 -5.73
CA SER A 142 17.59 1.97 -7.15
C SER A 142 16.14 2.29 -7.52
N ASP A 143 15.98 2.91 -8.69
CA ASP A 143 14.68 3.09 -9.38
C ASP A 143 14.62 2.29 -10.70
N ALA A 144 15.52 1.31 -10.86
CA ALA A 144 15.60 0.49 -12.06
C ALA A 144 14.54 -0.62 -12.06
N VAL A 145 14.35 -1.24 -13.22
CA VAL A 145 13.52 -2.44 -13.42
C VAL A 145 14.39 -3.53 -14.08
N PRO A 146 14.79 -4.60 -13.36
CA PRO A 146 14.57 -4.80 -11.93
C PRO A 146 15.41 -3.85 -11.06
N SER A 147 15.01 -3.65 -9.81
CA SER A 147 15.77 -2.76 -8.91
C SER A 147 17.21 -3.24 -8.67
N ASN A 148 17.43 -4.56 -8.75
CA ASN A 148 18.66 -5.25 -8.36
C ASN A 148 19.08 -5.02 -6.89
N VAL A 149 18.13 -4.60 -6.06
CA VAL A 149 18.34 -4.41 -4.62
C VAL A 149 17.81 -5.64 -3.89
N GLN A 150 18.65 -6.67 -3.71
CA GLN A 150 18.25 -7.86 -2.96
C GLN A 150 17.74 -7.45 -1.56
N GLY A 151 18.55 -6.66 -0.84
CA GLY A 151 18.22 -6.21 0.51
C GLY A 151 17.90 -7.38 1.44
N VAL A 152 16.82 -7.22 2.23
CA VAL A 152 16.33 -8.25 3.15
C VAL A 152 15.60 -9.41 2.45
N CYS A 153 15.31 -9.30 1.16
CA CYS A 153 14.65 -10.37 0.41
C CYS A 153 15.54 -11.62 0.28
N PRO A 154 14.95 -12.82 0.09
CA PRO A 154 15.72 -14.04 -0.17
C PRO A 154 16.54 -13.94 -1.46
N THR A 155 17.60 -14.73 -1.61
CA THR A 155 18.36 -14.80 -2.87
C THR A 155 17.44 -15.18 -4.05
N GLY A 156 17.61 -14.50 -5.18
CA GLY A 156 16.73 -14.62 -6.35
C GLY A 156 15.48 -13.73 -6.27
N TRP A 157 15.36 -12.93 -5.21
CA TRP A 157 14.29 -11.96 -5.00
C TRP A 157 14.89 -10.62 -4.57
N HIS A 158 14.23 -9.53 -4.93
CA HIS A 158 14.65 -8.17 -4.58
C HIS A 158 13.52 -7.34 -3.98
N LEU A 159 13.92 -6.27 -3.30
CA LEU A 159 13.03 -5.20 -2.84
C LEU A 159 12.63 -4.37 -4.07
N PRO A 160 11.33 -4.21 -4.38
CA PRO A 160 10.88 -3.52 -5.57
C PRO A 160 11.26 -2.04 -5.55
N SER A 161 11.63 -1.52 -6.72
CA SER A 161 11.74 -0.08 -6.95
C SER A 161 10.38 0.58 -7.10
N ASP A 162 10.36 1.90 -7.06
CA ASP A 162 9.16 2.69 -7.32
C ASP A 162 8.65 2.50 -8.76
N ALA A 163 9.56 2.38 -9.73
CA ALA A 163 9.22 2.01 -11.10
C ALA A 163 8.50 0.63 -11.21
N GLU A 164 8.91 -0.37 -10.43
CA GLU A 164 8.28 -1.71 -10.41
C GLU A 164 6.88 -1.70 -9.80
N TRP A 165 6.68 -0.91 -8.75
CA TRP A 165 5.34 -0.61 -8.23
C TRP A 165 4.47 0.08 -9.29
N GLY A 166 5.02 1.05 -10.02
CA GLY A 166 4.30 1.72 -11.12
C GLY A 166 3.86 0.74 -12.22
N ILE A 167 4.67 -0.26 -12.56
CA ILE A 167 4.29 -1.32 -13.51
C ILE A 167 3.11 -2.14 -12.97
N LEU A 168 3.15 -2.53 -11.69
CA LEU A 168 2.07 -3.26 -11.03
C LEU A 168 0.77 -2.45 -11.03
N GLU A 169 0.84 -1.20 -10.59
CA GLU A 169 -0.30 -0.29 -10.50
C GLU A 169 -0.95 -0.06 -11.87
N ASN A 170 -0.14 0.20 -12.90
CA ASN A 170 -0.63 0.38 -14.27
C ASN A 170 -1.28 -0.88 -14.84
N TYR A 171 -0.69 -2.05 -14.60
CA TYR A 171 -1.27 -3.32 -15.02
C TYR A 171 -2.65 -3.56 -14.39
N LEU A 172 -2.86 -3.09 -13.16
CA LEU A 172 -4.11 -3.23 -12.42
C LEU A 172 -5.15 -2.14 -12.72
N GLY A 173 -4.95 -1.34 -13.77
CA GLY A 173 -5.89 -0.31 -14.21
C GLY A 173 -5.57 1.10 -13.69
N GLY A 174 -4.37 1.30 -13.15
CA GLY A 174 -3.87 2.58 -12.67
C GLY A 174 -4.14 2.86 -11.19
N ILE A 175 -3.44 3.86 -10.67
CA ILE A 175 -3.38 4.14 -9.22
C ILE A 175 -4.74 4.31 -8.56
N ALA A 176 -5.77 4.78 -9.28
CA ALA A 176 -7.09 5.06 -8.71
C ALA A 176 -7.88 3.81 -8.31
N VAL A 177 -7.55 2.65 -8.88
CA VAL A 177 -8.28 1.38 -8.69
C VAL A 177 -7.39 0.21 -8.28
N ALA A 178 -6.08 0.30 -8.54
CA ALA A 178 -5.13 -0.78 -8.27
C ALA A 178 -5.13 -1.22 -6.80
N GLY A 179 -5.31 -0.29 -5.85
CA GLY A 179 -5.34 -0.61 -4.43
C GLY A 179 -6.48 -1.56 -4.06
N GLY A 180 -7.67 -1.41 -4.65
CA GLY A 180 -8.78 -2.35 -4.49
C GLY A 180 -8.45 -3.74 -5.03
N LYS A 181 -7.78 -3.80 -6.18
CA LYS A 181 -7.32 -5.06 -6.80
C LYS A 181 -6.24 -5.76 -5.97
N MET A 182 -5.46 -5.02 -5.19
CA MET A 182 -4.33 -5.52 -4.41
C MET A 182 -4.69 -6.01 -3.01
N LYS A 183 -5.68 -5.38 -2.36
CA LYS A 183 -6.09 -5.72 -0.98
C LYS A 183 -6.78 -7.08 -0.91
N GLU A 184 -6.59 -7.78 0.21
CA GLU A 184 -7.48 -8.88 0.62
C GLU A 184 -8.95 -8.42 0.53
N ALA A 185 -9.80 -9.24 -0.08
CA ALA A 185 -11.22 -8.95 -0.21
C ALA A 185 -11.97 -9.15 1.11
N GLY A 186 -13.06 -8.42 1.31
CA GLY A 186 -13.87 -8.49 2.52
C GLY A 186 -13.23 -7.78 3.71
N THR A 187 -13.64 -8.13 4.93
CA THR A 187 -13.24 -7.42 6.16
C THR A 187 -12.71 -8.38 7.24
N GLY A 188 -12.04 -9.45 6.81
CA GLY A 188 -11.43 -10.42 7.73
C GLY A 188 -10.30 -9.79 8.54
N HIS A 189 -9.36 -9.13 7.85
CA HIS A 189 -8.29 -8.36 8.48
C HIS A 189 -8.49 -6.84 8.33
N TRP A 190 -9.08 -6.40 7.21
CA TRP A 190 -9.37 -4.99 6.98
C TRP A 190 -10.61 -4.54 7.74
N VAL A 191 -10.47 -3.48 8.52
CA VAL A 191 -11.60 -2.77 9.13
C VAL A 191 -12.44 -2.16 8.02
N ALA A 192 -13.76 -2.28 8.12
CA ALA A 192 -14.70 -1.68 7.17
C ALA A 192 -14.40 -0.17 6.93
N PRO A 193 -14.56 0.34 5.70
CA PRO A 193 -15.31 -0.29 4.60
C PRO A 193 -14.50 -1.23 3.69
N ASN A 194 -13.17 -1.28 3.82
CA ASN A 194 -12.25 -1.89 2.85
C ASN A 194 -12.63 -1.58 1.39
N ALA A 195 -12.81 -0.29 1.10
CA ALA A 195 -13.45 0.18 -0.13
C ALA A 195 -12.76 -0.36 -1.39
N GLY A 196 -13.58 -0.86 -2.32
CA GLY A 196 -13.15 -1.37 -3.62
C GLY A 196 -12.30 -2.65 -3.59
N ALA A 197 -12.11 -3.28 -2.43
CA ALA A 197 -11.28 -4.46 -2.31
C ALA A 197 -11.95 -5.70 -2.91
N ASP A 198 -11.33 -6.28 -3.94
CA ASP A 198 -11.79 -7.51 -4.57
C ASP A 198 -10.70 -8.59 -4.70
N ASN A 199 -9.46 -8.25 -4.33
CA ASN A 199 -8.27 -9.10 -4.48
C ASN A 199 -8.11 -9.71 -5.89
N GLY A 200 -8.64 -9.05 -6.92
CA GLY A 200 -8.68 -9.60 -8.28
C GLY A 200 -7.29 -9.83 -8.90
N SER A 201 -6.23 -9.30 -8.28
CA SER A 201 -4.83 -9.53 -8.69
C SER A 201 -4.17 -10.74 -8.02
N GLY A 202 -4.72 -11.25 -6.91
CA GLY A 202 -4.05 -12.23 -6.06
C GLY A 202 -2.89 -11.67 -5.22
N PHE A 203 -2.59 -10.36 -5.30
CA PHE A 203 -1.57 -9.73 -4.47
C PHE A 203 -1.88 -9.92 -2.98
N THR A 204 -3.15 -9.87 -2.56
CA THR A 204 -3.59 -10.21 -1.20
C THR A 204 -2.89 -9.39 -0.10
N ALA A 205 -2.82 -8.08 -0.26
CA ALA A 205 -2.26 -7.20 0.77
C ALA A 205 -3.11 -7.22 2.06
N LEU A 206 -2.43 -7.38 3.19
CA LEU A 206 -3.00 -7.31 4.52
C LEU A 206 -2.67 -5.97 5.21
N PRO A 207 -3.55 -5.47 6.10
CA PRO A 207 -3.37 -4.20 6.79
C PRO A 207 -2.44 -4.33 8.00
N GLY A 208 -1.18 -4.64 7.76
CA GLY A 208 -0.17 -4.86 8.81
C GLY A 208 0.24 -3.61 9.60
N GLY A 209 -0.26 -2.44 9.22
CA GLY A 209 0.11 -1.17 9.81
C GLY A 209 1.57 -0.79 9.55
N PHE A 210 2.07 0.10 10.39
CA PHE A 210 3.43 0.62 10.33
C PHE A 210 3.90 1.09 11.72
N ASN A 211 5.20 1.36 11.86
CA ASN A 211 5.76 1.98 13.04
C ASN A 211 6.57 3.22 12.65
N ASN A 212 6.02 4.40 12.87
CA ASN A 212 6.72 5.67 12.67
C ASN A 212 6.64 6.43 14.00
N PHE A 213 7.64 6.23 14.87
CA PHE A 213 7.66 6.56 16.30
C PHE A 213 6.70 5.72 17.16
N LEU A 214 5.49 5.46 16.67
CA LEU A 214 4.49 4.61 17.31
C LEU A 214 3.87 3.64 16.29
N TYR A 215 3.43 2.49 16.77
CA TYR A 215 2.68 1.50 16.00
C TYR A 215 1.28 2.04 15.68
N ASN A 216 0.92 2.07 14.40
CA ASN A 216 -0.36 2.61 13.92
C ASN A 216 -0.86 1.85 12.68
N GLY A 217 -2.14 1.99 12.37
CA GLY A 217 -2.70 1.54 11.09
C GLY A 217 -2.97 0.03 10.98
N LEU A 218 -2.80 -0.76 12.05
CA LEU A 218 -3.19 -2.17 12.04
C LEU A 218 -4.69 -2.28 11.75
N GLY A 219 -5.06 -3.10 10.76
CA GLY A 219 -6.44 -3.23 10.30
C GLY A 219 -6.90 -2.13 9.33
N THR A 220 -6.17 -1.03 9.18
CA THR A 220 -6.61 0.10 8.33
C THR A 220 -5.63 0.49 7.23
N ALA A 221 -4.36 0.08 7.31
CA ALA A 221 -3.33 0.41 6.34
C ALA A 221 -2.36 -0.74 6.10
N GLY A 222 -2.02 -0.98 4.83
CA GLY A 222 -0.89 -1.79 4.39
C GLY A 222 0.13 -0.88 3.75
N CYS A 223 1.33 -0.78 4.32
CA CYS A 223 2.36 0.15 3.88
C CYS A 223 3.63 -0.61 3.48
N PHE A 224 4.18 -0.32 2.31
CA PHE A 224 5.25 -1.09 1.69
C PHE A 224 6.42 -0.20 1.28
N TRP A 225 7.62 -0.61 1.66
CA TRP A 225 8.83 0.05 1.21
C TRP A 225 9.09 -0.15 -0.28
N SER A 226 9.61 0.90 -0.91
CA SER A 226 10.35 0.83 -2.18
C SER A 226 11.87 0.90 -1.92
N SER A 227 12.67 0.33 -2.82
CA SER A 227 14.13 0.49 -2.84
C SER A 227 14.58 1.88 -3.31
N THR A 228 13.64 2.75 -3.66
CA THR A 228 13.90 4.07 -4.24
C THR A 228 13.91 5.15 -3.18
N GLU A 229 15.07 5.77 -3.02
CA GLU A 229 15.27 6.97 -2.22
C GLU A 229 14.58 8.17 -2.88
N GLY A 230 13.79 8.91 -2.09
CA GLY A 230 13.21 10.16 -2.55
C GLY A 230 13.97 11.40 -2.04
N ALA A 231 14.65 11.28 -0.89
CA ALA A 231 15.63 12.26 -0.40
C ALA A 231 16.60 11.63 0.61
N SER A 232 17.61 12.36 1.07
CA SER A 232 18.67 11.83 1.94
C SER A 232 18.17 11.10 3.19
N ASN A 233 17.09 11.58 3.82
CA ASN A 233 16.47 10.99 5.00
C ASN A 233 15.13 10.26 4.71
N MET A 234 14.80 10.05 3.43
CA MET A 234 13.42 9.87 2.98
C MET A 234 13.34 8.87 1.81
N ALA A 235 12.39 7.95 1.82
CA ALA A 235 12.21 6.93 0.78
C ALA A 235 10.74 6.73 0.43
N TRP A 236 10.48 6.22 -0.78
CA TRP A 236 9.11 6.01 -1.26
C TRP A 236 8.43 4.85 -0.54
N VAL A 237 7.16 5.06 -0.20
CA VAL A 237 6.26 4.09 0.42
C VAL A 237 4.96 4.05 -0.36
N HIS A 238 4.51 2.85 -0.71
CA HIS A 238 3.19 2.59 -1.31
C HIS A 238 2.22 2.17 -0.21
N ILE A 239 1.04 2.77 -0.17
CA ILE A 239 0.07 2.61 0.92
C ILE A 239 -1.29 2.26 0.34
N LEU A 240 -1.90 1.26 0.96
CA LEU A 240 -3.27 0.83 0.75
C LEU A 240 -4.07 1.17 2.01
N THR A 241 -5.17 1.89 1.86
CA THR A 241 -6.04 2.28 2.99
C THR A 241 -7.38 1.55 2.92
N ASN A 242 -8.03 1.38 4.07
CA ASN A 242 -9.35 0.75 4.12
C ASN A 242 -10.46 1.64 3.54
N THR A 243 -10.23 2.95 3.39
CA THR A 243 -11.20 3.91 2.86
C THR A 243 -11.12 4.13 1.35
N GLY A 244 -9.98 3.81 0.73
CA GLY A 244 -9.74 4.03 -0.69
C GLY A 244 -9.56 2.73 -1.48
N ALA A 245 -9.85 2.80 -2.78
CA ALA A 245 -9.48 1.77 -3.75
C ALA A 245 -8.17 2.12 -4.49
N ASN A 246 -7.59 3.27 -4.21
CA ASN A 246 -6.36 3.74 -4.83
C ASN A 246 -5.11 3.21 -4.11
N VAL A 247 -3.97 3.30 -4.78
CA VAL A 247 -2.65 3.24 -4.15
C VAL A 247 -2.21 4.67 -3.86
N GLU A 248 -1.83 4.93 -2.62
CA GLU A 248 -1.22 6.19 -2.22
C GLU A 248 0.30 6.04 -2.23
N ARG A 249 1.00 7.09 -2.66
CA ARG A 249 2.46 7.08 -2.80
C ARG A 249 3.03 8.30 -2.08
N TYR A 250 3.81 8.07 -1.03
CA TYR A 250 4.39 9.12 -0.21
C TYR A 250 5.88 8.92 0.02
N ASN A 251 6.56 10.02 0.28
CA ASN A 251 7.95 10.01 0.69
C ASN A 251 8.03 10.14 2.22
N TYR A 252 8.49 9.08 2.89
CA TYR A 252 8.54 9.02 4.35
C TYR A 252 9.95 8.84 4.89
N GLY A 253 10.13 9.28 6.14
CA GLY A 253 11.39 9.15 6.85
C GLY A 253 11.87 7.70 6.93
N LYS A 254 13.14 7.47 6.59
CA LYS A 254 13.80 6.15 6.63
C LYS A 254 13.87 5.54 8.05
N SER A 255 13.55 6.32 9.08
CA SER A 255 13.41 5.91 10.48
C SER A 255 12.06 5.24 10.79
N GLY A 256 11.08 5.32 9.90
CA GLY A 256 9.85 4.53 10.01
C GLY A 256 10.08 3.07 9.63
N ALA A 257 9.22 2.16 10.11
CA ALA A 257 9.23 0.76 9.74
C ALA A 257 7.93 0.38 9.02
N TYR A 258 8.08 -0.19 7.84
CA TYR A 258 6.98 -0.57 6.94
C TYR A 258 7.23 -1.99 6.41
N SER A 259 6.20 -2.60 5.81
CA SER A 259 6.29 -3.98 5.32
C SER A 259 7.19 -4.07 4.08
N VAL A 260 7.69 -5.27 3.82
CA VAL A 260 8.43 -5.61 2.60
C VAL A 260 7.66 -6.67 1.82
N ARG A 261 7.51 -6.43 0.51
CA ARG A 261 7.00 -7.36 -0.49
C ARG A 261 8.09 -7.55 -1.53
N CYS A 262 8.61 -8.76 -1.69
CA CYS A 262 9.68 -9.02 -2.63
C CYS A 262 9.15 -9.38 -4.02
N VAL A 263 9.93 -9.07 -5.05
CA VAL A 263 9.70 -9.41 -6.45
C VAL A 263 10.80 -10.37 -6.91
N LEU A 264 10.46 -11.34 -7.75
CA LEU A 264 11.42 -12.28 -8.32
C LEU A 264 12.31 -11.58 -9.34
N ASP A 265 13.60 -11.90 -9.35
CA ASP A 265 14.60 -11.37 -10.31
C ASP A 265 14.31 -11.74 -11.78
#